data_AF-A0A929SQE1-F1
#
_entry.id   AF-A0A929SQE1-F1
#
_cell.length_a   1.000
_cell.length_b   1.000
_cell.length_c   1.000
_cell.angle_alpha   90.00
_cell.angle_beta   90.00
_cell.angle_gamma   90.00
#
_symmetry.space_group_name_H-M   'P 1'
#
loop_
_entity.id
_entity.type
_entity.pdbx_description
1 polymer ?
#
loop_
_entity_poly.entity_id
_entity_poly.type
_entity_poly.pdbx_seq_one_letter_code
_entity_poly.pdbx_strand_id
1 'polypeptide(L)'
;MELTKDKKKNVLKQNSGVTLLVLVVIIILFLIILSITLPPIVTNNGIISNTKTGVSEYEKQEVDGILKVLSFEILTNNNISELTNNTFKTKLEQKLFKYNEDKEERGKVKIVITAVQYDISKDIVITYTKDGKSYRTIIERY
;
A
#
# COMPACT_ATOMS: atom_id res chain seq x y z
N MET A 1 -11.00 -22.40 -93.98
CA MET A 1 -12.04 -22.08 -92.98
C MET A 1 -11.31 -21.75 -91.69
N GLU A 2 -10.97 -20.49 -91.49
CA GLU A 2 -10.26 -20.00 -90.31
C GLU A 2 -11.28 -19.56 -89.26
N LEU A 3 -11.20 -20.11 -88.05
CA LEU A 3 -11.79 -19.52 -86.86
C LEU A 3 -10.64 -19.06 -85.96
N THR A 4 -10.52 -17.74 -85.84
CA THR A 4 -9.50 -17.04 -85.07
C THR A 4 -9.69 -17.30 -83.58
N LYS A 5 -8.58 -17.61 -82.89
CA LYS A 5 -8.54 -17.82 -81.44
C LYS A 5 -8.89 -16.51 -80.71
N ASP A 6 -9.97 -16.53 -79.93
CA ASP A 6 -10.30 -15.48 -78.97
C ASP A 6 -9.20 -15.36 -77.90
N LYS A 7 -8.49 -14.24 -77.89
CA LYS A 7 -7.47 -13.90 -76.90
C LYS A 7 -8.18 -13.50 -75.60
N LYS A 8 -8.34 -14.44 -74.67
CA LYS A 8 -8.80 -14.14 -73.30
C LYS A 8 -7.78 -13.24 -72.60
N LYS A 9 -8.08 -11.94 -72.52
CA LYS A 9 -7.27 -10.92 -71.83
C LYS A 9 -7.37 -11.18 -70.32
N ASN A 10 -6.34 -11.75 -69.72
CA ASN A 10 -6.21 -11.89 -68.27
C ASN A 10 -6.05 -10.50 -67.64
N VAL A 11 -7.14 -9.95 -67.10
CA VAL A 11 -7.09 -8.75 -66.25
C VAL A 11 -6.86 -9.21 -64.82
N LEU A 12 -5.59 -9.36 -64.44
CA LEU A 12 -5.21 -9.49 -63.04
C LEU A 12 -5.55 -8.18 -62.32
N LYS A 13 -6.66 -8.16 -61.58
CA LYS A 13 -6.98 -7.11 -60.62
C LYS A 13 -5.86 -7.05 -59.56
N GLN A 14 -5.05 -6.01 -59.60
CA GLN A 14 -4.14 -5.66 -58.50
C GLN A 14 -4.96 -5.13 -57.32
N ASN A 15 -5.19 -5.97 -56.31
CA ASN A 15 -5.82 -5.57 -55.04
C ASN A 15 -4.78 -5.50 -53.90
N SER A 16 -3.64 -4.84 -54.09
CA SER A 16 -2.54 -4.90 -53.12
C SER A 16 -2.09 -3.53 -52.56
N GLY A 17 -3.01 -2.57 -52.39
CA GLY A 17 -2.72 -1.27 -51.76
C GLY A 17 -3.64 -0.90 -50.60
N VAL A 18 -4.83 -1.48 -50.51
CA VAL A 18 -5.87 -1.05 -49.56
C VAL A 18 -5.56 -1.53 -48.14
N THR A 19 -5.02 -2.74 -47.97
CA THR A 19 -4.77 -3.32 -46.64
C THR A 19 -3.76 -2.52 -45.82
N LEU A 20 -2.67 -2.04 -46.45
CA LEU A 20 -1.67 -1.23 -45.76
C LEU A 20 -2.23 0.15 -45.38
N LEU A 21 -3.00 0.76 -46.29
CA LEU A 21 -3.63 2.06 -46.05
C LEU A 21 -4.65 1.99 -44.91
N VAL A 22 -5.44 0.92 -44.85
CA VAL A 22 -6.37 0.65 -43.75
C VAL A 22 -5.62 0.49 -42.43
N LEU A 23 -4.49 -0.23 -42.42
CA LEU A 23 -3.68 -0.41 -41.22
C LEU A 23 -3.12 0.92 -40.70
N VAL A 24 -2.61 1.77 -41.58
CA VAL A 24 -2.07 3.10 -41.21
C VAL A 24 -3.17 3.98 -40.61
N VAL A 25 -4.37 3.98 -41.21
CA VAL A 25 -5.51 4.74 -40.69
C VAL A 25 -5.92 4.26 -39.30
N ILE A 26 -5.93 2.94 -39.06
CA ILE A 26 -6.24 2.37 -37.73
C ILE A 26 -5.19 2.80 -36.69
N ILE A 27 -3.90 2.77 -37.02
CA ILE A 27 -2.83 3.20 -36.11
C ILE A 27 -2.99 4.68 -35.74
N ILE A 28 -3.27 5.54 -36.71
CA ILE A 28 -3.49 6.98 -36.48
C ILE A 28 -4.70 7.19 -35.54
N LEU A 29 -5.81 6.49 -35.76
CA LEU A 29 -6.98 6.55 -34.89
C LEU A 29 -6.66 6.11 -33.45
N PHE A 30 -5.89 5.02 -33.28
CA PHE A 30 -5.45 4.56 -31.97
C PHE A 30 -4.59 5.60 -31.24
N LEU A 31 -3.65 6.27 -31.93
CA LEU A 31 -2.80 7.30 -31.34
C LEU A 31 -3.59 8.52 -30.86
N ILE A 32 -4.62 8.92 -31.61
CA ILE A 32 -5.51 10.02 -31.21
C ILE A 32 -6.31 9.62 -29.97
N ILE A 33 -6.86 8.40 -29.94
CA ILE A 33 -7.61 7.88 -28.79
C ILE A 33 -6.69 7.80 -27.56
N LEU A 34 -5.49 7.21 -27.67
CA LEU A 34 -4.50 7.17 -26.59
C LEU A 34 -4.15 8.57 -26.05
N SER A 35 -4.10 9.58 -26.91
CA SER A 35 -3.80 10.96 -26.53
C SER A 35 -4.93 11.63 -25.72
N ILE A 36 -6.19 11.24 -25.94
CA ILE A 36 -7.36 11.80 -25.21
C ILE A 36 -7.81 10.91 -24.04
N THR A 37 -7.56 9.59 -24.10
CA THR A 37 -7.93 8.62 -23.05
C THR A 37 -6.88 8.50 -21.96
N LEU A 38 -5.75 9.19 -22.10
CA LEU A 38 -4.90 9.54 -20.97
C LEU A 38 -5.38 10.90 -20.45
N PRO A 39 -6.43 10.98 -19.58
CA PRO A 39 -6.48 12.11 -18.65
C PRO A 39 -5.13 12.11 -17.91
N PRO A 40 -4.64 13.27 -17.44
CA PRO A 40 -3.24 13.45 -17.09
C PRO A 40 -2.80 12.50 -15.96
N ILE A 41 -2.36 11.29 -16.32
CA ILE A 41 -1.75 10.32 -15.38
C ILE A 41 -0.40 10.87 -14.87
N VAL A 42 0.06 11.98 -15.42
CA VAL A 42 1.30 12.66 -15.02
C VAL A 42 1.05 14.04 -14.39
N THR A 43 -0.20 14.51 -14.25
CA THR A 43 -0.43 15.81 -13.61
C THR A 43 -1.83 15.91 -13.00
N ASN A 44 -1.90 15.97 -11.67
CA ASN A 44 -3.08 16.15 -10.81
C ASN A 44 -3.91 14.91 -10.46
N ASN A 45 -3.28 13.91 -9.82
CA ASN A 45 -4.02 12.98 -8.98
C ASN A 45 -4.44 13.63 -7.66
N GLY A 46 -5.50 14.45 -7.69
CA GLY A 46 -6.26 14.88 -6.50
C GLY A 46 -7.01 13.74 -5.80
N ILE A 47 -6.88 12.50 -6.29
CA ILE A 47 -7.55 11.29 -5.75
C ILE A 47 -6.54 10.22 -5.31
N ILE A 48 -5.25 10.35 -5.66
CA ILE A 48 -4.19 9.39 -5.27
C ILE A 48 -3.07 10.12 -4.50
N SER A 49 -3.44 10.96 -3.54
CA SER A 49 -2.48 11.56 -2.60
C SER A 49 -2.43 10.84 -1.25
N ASN A 50 -3.37 9.93 -0.96
CA ASN A 50 -3.52 9.36 0.38
C ASN A 50 -2.81 8.01 0.60
N THR A 51 -2.16 7.44 -0.41
CA THR A 51 -1.52 6.11 -0.28
C THR A 51 -0.01 6.16 -0.06
N LYS A 52 0.62 7.35 -0.02
CA LYS A 52 2.09 7.46 0.05
C LYS A 52 2.63 8.33 1.18
N THR A 53 1.79 8.97 1.99
CA THR A 53 2.24 9.87 3.06
C THR A 53 1.65 9.49 4.42
N GLY A 54 2.22 8.48 5.05
CA GLY A 54 1.88 8.08 6.42
C GLY A 54 1.65 6.59 6.48
N VAL A 55 2.10 5.94 7.56
CA VAL A 55 1.49 4.67 7.97
C VAL A 55 -0.02 4.85 7.82
N SER A 56 -0.68 3.97 7.06
CA SER A 56 -2.13 4.16 6.82
C SER A 56 -2.82 4.26 8.20
N GLU A 57 -3.83 5.10 8.37
CA GLU A 57 -4.54 5.20 9.66
C GLU A 57 -4.95 3.81 10.19
N TYR A 58 -5.23 2.89 9.27
CA TYR A 58 -5.43 1.48 9.53
C TYR A 58 -4.22 0.78 10.19
N GLU A 59 -3.03 0.87 9.62
CA GLU A 59 -1.81 0.30 10.21
C GLU A 59 -1.50 0.92 11.57
N LYS A 60 -1.72 2.23 11.74
CA LYS A 60 -1.56 2.88 13.05
C LYS A 60 -2.56 2.31 14.06
N GLN A 61 -3.82 2.17 13.66
CA GLN A 61 -4.86 1.60 14.51
C GLN A 61 -4.56 0.15 14.90
N GLU A 62 -3.99 -0.65 14.00
CA GLU A 62 -3.52 -2.00 14.29
C GLU A 62 -2.42 -1.99 15.36
N VAL A 63 -1.39 -1.15 15.18
CA VAL A 63 -0.31 -1.01 16.16
C VAL A 63 -0.85 -0.54 17.52
N ASP A 64 -1.73 0.45 17.52
CA ASP A 64 -2.32 1.00 18.74
C ASP A 64 -3.16 -0.07 19.47
N GLY A 65 -3.92 -0.90 18.74
CA GLY A 65 -4.66 -2.03 19.30
C GLY A 65 -3.76 -3.07 19.95
N ILE A 66 -2.64 -3.41 19.29
CA ILE A 66 -1.67 -4.38 19.81
C ILE A 66 -0.99 -3.82 21.07
N LEU A 67 -0.53 -2.58 21.03
CA LEU A 67 0.08 -1.93 22.20
C LEU A 67 -0.89 -1.84 23.39
N LYS A 68 -2.18 -1.63 23.13
CA LYS A 68 -3.23 -1.65 24.16
C LYS A 68 -3.35 -3.02 24.83
N VAL A 69 -3.48 -4.09 24.05
CA VAL A 69 -3.58 -5.46 24.58
C VAL A 69 -2.34 -5.82 25.40
N LEU A 70 -1.14 -5.62 24.85
CA LEU A 70 0.12 -5.96 25.53
C LEU A 70 0.29 -5.16 26.82
N SER A 71 -0.12 -3.89 26.82
CA SER A 71 -0.07 -3.04 28.01
C SER A 71 -1.01 -3.54 29.11
N PHE A 72 -2.24 -3.94 28.76
CA PHE A 72 -3.15 -4.53 29.75
C PHE A 72 -2.61 -5.83 30.33
N GLU A 73 -2.00 -6.69 29.52
CA GLU A 73 -1.35 -7.89 30.05
C GLU A 73 -0.21 -7.57 31.02
N ILE A 74 0.53 -6.47 30.81
CA ILE A 74 1.55 -6.01 31.78
C ILE A 74 0.89 -5.60 33.08
N LEU A 75 -0.19 -4.83 33.03
CA LEU A 75 -0.92 -4.37 34.22
C LEU A 75 -1.48 -5.54 35.02
N THR A 76 -2.08 -6.53 34.35
CA THR A 76 -2.73 -7.67 35.02
C THR A 76 -1.73 -8.67 35.59
N ASN A 77 -0.58 -8.87 34.93
CA ASN A 77 0.35 -9.93 35.30
C ASN A 77 1.54 -9.45 36.16
N ASN A 78 1.55 -8.19 36.60
CA ASN A 78 2.65 -7.64 37.40
C ASN A 78 2.11 -6.88 38.60
N ASN A 79 2.97 -6.73 39.61
CA ASN A 79 2.69 -5.80 40.68
C ASN A 79 2.76 -4.36 40.14
N ILE A 80 1.59 -3.75 39.89
CA ILE A 80 1.45 -2.39 39.35
C ILE A 80 2.14 -1.31 40.18
N SER A 81 2.37 -1.55 41.48
CA SER A 81 3.11 -0.64 42.37
C SER A 81 4.63 -0.64 42.13
N GLU A 82 5.16 -1.69 41.51
CA GLU A 82 6.59 -1.82 41.17
C GLU A 82 6.89 -1.40 39.72
N LEU A 83 5.85 -1.10 38.94
CA LEU A 83 6.01 -0.62 37.57
C LEU A 83 6.46 0.84 37.57
N THR A 84 7.55 1.10 36.86
CA THR A 84 8.04 2.43 36.51
C THR A 84 8.00 2.60 34.99
N ASN A 85 8.24 3.81 34.48
CA ASN A 85 8.38 4.06 33.03
C ASN A 85 9.36 3.07 32.37
N ASN A 86 10.51 2.84 33.01
CA ASN A 86 11.55 1.95 32.49
C ASN A 86 11.10 0.48 32.54
N THR A 87 10.60 0.03 33.70
CA THR A 87 10.13 -1.35 33.86
C THR A 87 8.99 -1.67 32.89
N PHE A 88 8.06 -0.73 32.70
CA PHE A 88 6.95 -0.87 31.77
C PHE A 88 7.46 -0.95 30.32
N LYS A 89 8.35 -0.02 29.93
CA LYS A 89 8.97 -0.02 28.59
C LYS A 89 9.64 -1.35 28.29
N THR A 90 10.52 -1.83 29.18
CA THR A 90 11.24 -3.11 28.99
C THR A 90 10.26 -4.29 28.85
N LYS A 91 9.23 -4.37 29.69
CA LYS A 91 8.21 -5.43 29.60
C LYS A 91 7.41 -5.35 28.31
N LEU A 92 7.10 -4.14 27.84
CA LEU A 92 6.38 -3.92 26.59
C LEU A 92 7.23 -4.32 25.38
N GLU A 93 8.52 -4.00 25.38
CA GLU A 93 9.48 -4.44 24.35
C GLU A 93 9.61 -5.97 24.32
N GLN A 94 9.71 -6.62 25.48
CA GLN A 94 9.75 -8.09 25.59
C GLN A 94 8.48 -8.74 25.06
N LYS A 95 7.32 -8.21 25.42
CA LYS A 95 6.02 -8.72 24.92
C LYS A 95 5.86 -8.50 23.43
N LEU A 96 6.28 -7.35 22.90
CA LEU A 96 6.23 -7.07 21.47
C LEU A 96 7.16 -8.00 20.68
N PHE A 97 8.35 -8.28 21.22
CA PHE A 97 9.27 -9.26 20.65
C PHE A 97 8.60 -10.63 20.55
N LYS A 98 8.00 -11.11 21.65
CA LYS A 98 7.29 -12.40 21.68
C LYS A 98 6.09 -12.42 20.73
N TYR A 99 5.29 -11.36 20.69
CA TYR A 99 4.18 -11.23 19.75
C TYR A 99 4.63 -11.41 18.29
N ASN A 100 5.81 -10.88 17.95
CA ASN A 100 6.38 -11.00 16.61
C ASN A 100 7.02 -12.37 16.34
N GLU A 101 7.46 -13.09 17.36
CA GLU A 101 8.03 -14.44 17.24
C GLU A 101 6.99 -15.44 16.70
N ASP A 102 5.74 -15.29 17.15
CA ASP A 102 4.61 -16.14 16.77
C ASP A 102 4.01 -15.82 15.38
N LYS A 103 4.61 -14.88 14.63
CA LYS A 103 4.04 -14.32 13.39
C LYS A 103 4.96 -14.49 12.19
N GLU A 104 4.37 -14.76 11.03
CA GLU A 104 5.05 -14.63 9.74
C GLU A 104 5.51 -13.18 9.50
N GLU A 105 6.55 -12.98 8.67
CA GLU A 105 7.17 -11.66 8.41
C GLU A 105 6.17 -10.54 8.06
N ARG A 106 5.09 -10.87 7.34
CA ARG A 106 4.04 -9.90 6.95
C ARG A 106 3.14 -9.49 8.11
N GLY A 107 3.01 -10.33 9.14
CA GLY A 107 2.20 -10.07 10.33
C GLY A 107 2.97 -9.49 11.51
N LYS A 108 4.29 -9.25 11.36
CA LYS A 108 5.13 -8.66 12.41
C LYS A 108 4.91 -7.16 12.51
N VAL A 109 4.79 -6.69 13.75
CA VAL A 109 4.75 -5.26 14.08
C VAL A 109 6.17 -4.73 14.20
N LYS A 110 6.64 -4.10 13.12
CA LYS A 110 7.98 -3.50 13.03
C LYS A 110 7.96 -2.07 13.56
N ILE A 111 8.06 -1.90 14.88
CA ILE A 111 8.14 -0.60 15.56
C ILE A 111 9.28 -0.58 16.57
N VAL A 112 9.71 0.61 16.98
CA VAL A 112 10.65 0.82 18.09
C VAL A 112 10.01 1.70 19.15
N ILE A 113 9.91 1.21 20.38
CA ILE A 113 9.38 1.98 21.51
C ILE A 113 10.43 3.00 21.95
N THR A 114 10.14 4.28 21.80
CA THR A 114 11.08 5.35 22.13
C THR A 114 10.90 5.79 23.58
N ALA A 115 9.66 6.04 24.00
CA ALA A 115 9.34 6.51 25.34
C ALA A 115 8.02 5.93 25.86
N VAL A 116 7.95 5.76 27.17
CA VAL A 116 6.74 5.39 27.91
C VAL A 116 6.58 6.37 29.07
N GLN A 117 5.37 6.91 29.23
CA GLN A 117 4.94 7.62 30.44
C GLN A 117 3.87 6.76 31.11
N TYR A 118 4.25 6.19 32.24
CA TYR A 118 3.42 5.32 33.07
C TYR A 118 3.23 5.99 34.43
N ASP A 119 1.96 6.11 34.84
CA ASP A 119 1.56 6.51 36.18
C ASP A 119 0.38 5.61 36.56
N ILE A 120 0.37 5.09 37.80
CA ILE A 120 -0.69 4.18 38.26
C ILE A 120 -2.09 4.81 38.19
N SER A 121 -2.16 6.14 38.28
CA SER A 121 -3.39 6.92 38.35
C SER A 121 -3.81 7.58 37.04
N LYS A 122 -3.02 7.42 35.96
CA LYS A 122 -3.24 8.13 34.69
C LYS A 122 -3.15 7.19 33.48
N ASP A 123 -3.60 7.71 32.35
CA ASP A 123 -3.41 7.07 31.06
C ASP A 123 -1.94 6.81 30.77
N ILE A 124 -1.68 5.71 30.07
CA ILE A 124 -0.33 5.34 29.67
C ILE A 124 -0.07 5.95 28.29
N VAL A 125 1.00 6.72 28.17
CA VAL A 125 1.41 7.32 26.90
C VAL A 125 2.61 6.55 26.36
N ILE A 126 2.47 5.99 25.17
CA ILE A 126 3.57 5.29 24.48
C ILE A 126 3.92 6.06 23.22
N THR A 127 5.20 6.36 23.06
CA THR A 127 5.76 6.93 21.83
C THR A 127 6.58 5.85 21.15
N TYR A 128 6.37 5.67 19.84
CA TYR A 128 7.07 4.67 19.04
C TYR A 128 7.43 5.23 17.67
N THR A 129 8.46 4.66 17.05
CA THR A 129 8.79 4.94 15.65
C THR A 129 8.46 3.76 14.77
N LYS A 130 7.92 4.05 13.59
CA LYS A 130 7.66 3.09 12.51
C LYS A 130 8.03 3.76 11.19
N ASP A 131 8.84 3.10 10.39
CA ASP A 131 9.29 3.59 9.07
C ASP A 131 9.85 5.03 9.12
N GLY A 132 10.64 5.33 10.15
CA GLY A 132 11.26 6.63 10.38
C GLY A 132 10.32 7.74 10.89
N LYS A 133 9.04 7.44 11.12
CA LYS A 133 8.05 8.40 11.63
C LYS A 133 7.73 8.11 13.09
N SER A 134 7.56 9.15 13.90
CA SER A 134 7.18 9.04 15.29
C SER A 134 5.66 9.10 15.45
N TYR A 135 5.13 8.21 16.27
CA TYR A 135 3.72 8.10 16.60
C TYR A 135 3.55 8.10 18.11
N ARG A 136 2.37 8.54 18.54
CA ARG A 136 1.95 8.57 19.94
C ARG A 136 0.62 7.84 20.08
N THR A 137 0.56 6.93 21.04
CA THR A 137 -0.67 6.24 21.44
C THR A 137 -0.96 6.48 22.91
N ILE A 138 -2.23 6.54 23.26
CA ILE A 138 -2.73 6.77 24.62
C ILE A 138 -3.59 5.57 24.98
N ILE A 139 -3.26 4.94 26.10
CA ILE A 139 -4.01 3.82 26.64
C ILE A 139 -4.77 4.34 27.85
N GLU A 140 -6.06 4.53 27.64
CA GLU A 140 -7.01 4.95 28.66
C GLU A 140 -7.12 3.89 29.75
N ARG A 141 -7.04 4.32 31.02
CA ARG A 141 -7.40 3.48 32.16
C ARG A 141 -8.85 3.74 32.54
N TYR A 142 -9.70 2.72 32.43
CA TYR A 142 -11.07 2.74 32.94
C TYR A 142 -11.13 2.34 34.41
#